data_AF-A0A438MD85-F1
#
_entry.id   AF-A0A438MD85-F1
#
_cell.length_a   1.000
_cell.length_b   1.000
_cell.length_c   1.000
_cell.angle_alpha   90.00
_cell.angle_beta   90.00
_cell.angle_gamma   90.00
#
_symmetry.space_group_name_H-M   'P 1'
#
loop_
_entity.id
_entity.type
_entity.pdbx_description
1 polymer ?
#
loop_
_entity_poly.entity_id
_entity_poly.type
_entity_poly.pdbx_seq_one_letter_code
_entity_poly.pdbx_strand_id
1 'polypeptide(L)'
;MRGLTTAQADDIRKALRTAEQRSGLRFGLFLGEPVGGRRQFAERLHAALGEEAGNAVVILVDLKGRGLEIVTGEQARRRLSDNACRLTAMSMATAFSVGDFIGGLLYGIASLTEAATSRRP
;
A
#
# COMPACT_ATOMS: atom_id res chain seq x y z
N MET A 1 15.31 5.59 14.40
CA MET A 1 13.99 5.71 13.73
C MET A 1 12.95 6.00 14.80
N ARG A 2 12.22 7.12 14.73
CA ARG A 2 11.04 7.30 15.58
C ARG A 2 9.93 6.41 15.02
N GLY A 3 9.36 5.55 15.86
CA GLY A 3 8.15 4.80 15.50
C GLY A 3 6.98 5.73 15.25
N LEU A 4 5.91 5.21 14.65
CA LEU A 4 4.66 5.94 14.50
C LEU A 4 4.15 6.39 15.89
N THR A 5 3.68 7.63 15.99
CA THR A 5 2.86 8.01 17.15
C THR A 5 1.51 7.31 17.09
N THR A 6 0.81 7.23 18.21
CA THR A 6 -0.55 6.66 18.25
C THR A 6 -1.49 7.36 17.26
N ALA A 7 -1.45 8.70 17.22
CA ALA A 7 -2.26 9.49 16.29
C ALA A 7 -1.94 9.16 14.82
N GLN A 8 -0.66 9.07 14.47
CA GLN A 8 -0.24 8.69 13.11
C GLN A 8 -0.70 7.28 12.73
N ALA A 9 -0.59 6.34 13.66
CA ALA A 9 -1.08 4.97 13.43
C ALA A 9 -2.60 4.95 13.23
N ASP A 10 -3.36 5.76 13.98
CA ASP A 10 -4.81 5.83 13.86
C ASP A 10 -5.26 6.50 12.56
N ASP A 11 -4.57 7.55 12.12
CA ASP A 11 -4.80 8.19 10.82
C ASP A 11 -4.58 7.21 9.67
N ILE A 12 -3.50 6.42 9.72
CA ILE A 12 -3.21 5.38 8.72
C ILE A 12 -4.30 4.30 8.74
N ARG A 13 -4.70 3.80 9.91
CA ARG A 13 -5.78 2.81 10.03
C ARG A 13 -7.10 3.35 9.50
N LYS A 14 -7.42 4.62 9.74
CA LYS A 14 -8.61 5.27 9.22
C LYS A 14 -8.55 5.36 7.69
N ALA A 15 -7.41 5.77 7.13
CA ALA A 15 -7.20 5.83 5.69
C ALA A 15 -7.39 4.46 5.02
N LEU A 16 -6.83 3.39 5.60
CA LEU A 16 -7.01 2.01 5.11
C LEU A 16 -8.50 1.62 5.12
N ARG A 17 -9.21 1.80 6.23
CA ARG A 17 -10.65 1.49 6.30
C ARG A 17 -11.46 2.27 5.27
N THR A 18 -11.16 3.56 5.08
CA THR A 18 -11.83 4.38 4.07
C THR A 18 -11.52 3.90 2.65
N ALA A 19 -10.28 3.49 2.38
CA ALA A 19 -9.90 2.91 1.09
C ALA A 19 -10.69 1.63 0.80
N GLU A 20 -10.82 0.74 1.78
CA GLU A 20 -11.60 -0.49 1.65
C GLU A 20 -13.07 -0.20 1.41
N GLN A 21 -13.67 0.72 2.16
CA GLN A 21 -15.08 1.10 1.99
C GLN A 21 -15.37 1.73 0.62
N ARG A 22 -14.49 2.62 0.15
CA ARG A 22 -14.71 3.34 -1.12
C ARG A 22 -14.42 2.47 -2.34
N SER A 23 -13.39 1.64 -2.27
CA SER A 23 -12.99 0.79 -3.39
C SER A 23 -13.69 -0.56 -3.37
N GLY A 24 -14.05 -1.12 -2.21
CA GLY A 24 -14.46 -2.52 -2.10
C GLY A 24 -13.31 -3.52 -2.31
N LEU A 25 -12.05 -3.05 -2.33
CA LEU A 25 -10.85 -3.90 -2.30
C LEU A 25 -10.33 -3.99 -0.86
N ARG A 26 -9.63 -5.07 -0.51
CA ARG A 26 -8.94 -5.20 0.77
C ARG A 26 -7.60 -4.45 0.73
N PHE A 27 -7.27 -3.69 1.76
CA PHE A 27 -6.01 -2.95 1.82
C PHE A 27 -5.17 -3.41 3.01
N GLY A 28 -3.98 -3.94 2.71
CA GLY A 28 -2.97 -4.31 3.70
C GLY A 28 -1.78 -3.36 3.67
N LEU A 29 -1.30 -2.94 4.85
CA LEU A 29 -0.05 -2.19 5.00
C LEU A 29 0.89 -2.94 5.94
N PHE A 30 2.09 -3.24 5.47
CA PHE A 30 3.18 -3.77 6.28
C PHE A 30 4.29 -2.73 6.39
N LEU A 31 4.66 -2.38 7.62
CA LEU A 31 5.77 -1.48 7.93
C LEU A 31 6.82 -2.25 8.70
N GLY A 32 7.97 -2.51 8.08
CA GLY A 32 9.03 -3.28 8.71
C GLY A 32 10.06 -3.78 7.73
N GLU A 33 11.10 -4.40 8.27
CA GLU A 33 12.16 -5.00 7.46
C GLU A 33 11.66 -6.29 6.80
N PRO A 34 11.81 -6.46 5.48
CA PRO A 34 11.41 -7.68 4.79
C PRO A 34 12.34 -8.84 5.17
N VAL A 35 11.76 -10.04 5.33
CA VAL A 35 12.57 -11.26 5.48
C VAL A 35 13.04 -11.71 4.09
N GLY A 36 14.33 -11.52 3.79
CA GLY A 36 14.89 -11.81 2.47
C GLY A 36 14.55 -10.73 1.44
N GLY A 37 14.30 -11.13 0.18
CA GLY A 37 14.02 -10.18 -0.90
C GLY A 37 12.70 -9.43 -0.70
N ARG A 38 12.73 -8.09 -0.77
CA ARG A 38 11.57 -7.21 -0.56
C ARG A 38 10.34 -7.63 -1.38
N ARG A 39 10.51 -7.85 -2.68
CA ARG A 39 9.45 -8.32 -3.58
C ARG A 39 8.88 -9.67 -3.15
N GLN A 40 9.75 -10.65 -2.93
CA GLN A 40 9.34 -11.99 -2.53
C GLN A 40 8.59 -11.98 -1.19
N PHE A 41 8.99 -11.13 -0.26
CA PHE A 41 8.31 -10.99 1.02
C PHE A 41 6.95 -10.29 0.89
N ALA A 42 6.83 -9.25 0.07
CA ALA A 42 5.55 -8.62 -0.24
C ALA A 42 4.58 -9.61 -0.92
N GLU A 43 5.06 -10.43 -1.85
CA GLU A 43 4.29 -11.51 -2.48
C GLU A 43 3.84 -12.57 -1.46
N ARG A 44 4.68 -12.92 -0.47
CA ARG A 44 4.29 -13.81 0.64
C ARG A 44 3.24 -13.21 1.55
N LEU A 45 3.35 -11.92 1.90
CA LEU A 45 2.34 -11.22 2.69
C LEU A 45 1.00 -11.20 1.97
N HIS A 46 1.01 -10.99 0.65
CA HIS A 46 -0.18 -11.06 -0.18
C HIS A 46 -0.77 -12.48 -0.24
N ALA A 47 0.07 -13.50 -0.48
CA ALA A 47 -0.37 -14.89 -0.52
C ALA A 47 -0.96 -15.37 0.83
N ALA A 48 -0.45 -14.85 1.95
CA ALA A 48 -0.96 -15.17 3.29
C ALA A 48 -2.40 -14.69 3.55
N LEU A 49 -2.97 -13.84 2.68
CA LEU A 49 -4.38 -13.43 2.76
C LEU A 49 -5.36 -14.52 2.29
N GLY A 50 -4.88 -15.63 1.71
CA GLY A 50 -5.71 -16.76 1.32
C GLY A 50 -6.77 -16.38 0.28
N GLU A 51 -8.04 -16.73 0.55
CA GLU A 51 -9.17 -16.48 -0.35
C GLU A 51 -9.38 -14.99 -0.67
N GLU A 52 -8.98 -14.10 0.23
CA GLU A 52 -9.11 -12.65 0.05
C GLU A 52 -8.04 -12.06 -0.88
N ALA A 53 -6.96 -12.81 -1.15
CA ALA A 53 -5.81 -12.32 -1.91
C ALA A 53 -6.20 -11.81 -3.31
N GLY A 54 -7.18 -12.43 -3.97
CA GLY A 54 -7.63 -12.00 -5.30
C GLY A 54 -8.13 -10.54 -5.34
N ASN A 55 -8.72 -10.06 -4.25
CA ASN A 55 -9.29 -8.71 -4.11
C ASN A 55 -8.42 -7.76 -3.28
N ALA A 56 -7.18 -8.16 -2.95
CA ALA A 56 -6.33 -7.42 -2.04
C ALA A 56 -5.31 -6.50 -2.75
N VAL A 57 -4.90 -5.46 -2.04
CA VAL A 57 -3.77 -4.60 -2.34
C VAL A 57 -2.87 -4.59 -1.10
N VAL A 58 -1.65 -5.09 -1.23
CA VAL A 58 -0.66 -5.10 -0.14
C VAL A 58 0.42 -4.08 -0.44
N ILE A 59 0.61 -3.15 0.49
CA ILE A 59 1.69 -2.17 0.48
C ILE A 59 2.71 -2.61 1.52
N LEU A 60 3.93 -2.91 1.08
CA LEU A 60 5.07 -3.13 1.97
C LEU A 60 5.97 -1.91 1.93
N VAL A 61 6.39 -1.43 3.11
CA VAL A 61 7.40 -0.39 3.24
C VAL A 61 8.53 -0.87 4.15
N ASP A 62 9.72 -0.96 3.57
CA ASP A 62 10.96 -1.28 4.26
C ASP A 62 11.53 -0.04 4.95
N LEU A 63 11.40 -0.01 6.26
CA LEU A 63 11.83 1.10 7.10
C LEU A 63 13.35 1.26 7.20
N LYS A 64 14.13 0.23 6.83
CA LYS A 64 15.60 0.24 6.89
C LYS A 64 16.22 0.40 5.50
N GLY A 65 15.79 -0.41 4.54
CA GLY A 65 16.28 -0.40 3.15
C GLY A 65 15.68 0.69 2.27
N ARG A 66 14.76 1.53 2.82
CA ARG A 66 14.11 2.67 2.12
C ARG A 66 13.44 2.25 0.81
N GLY A 67 12.78 1.11 0.87
CA GLY A 67 12.15 0.46 -0.26
C GLY A 67 10.66 0.31 -0.06
N LEU A 68 9.88 0.21 -1.15
CA LEU A 68 8.49 -0.18 -1.05
C LEU A 68 8.08 -1.10 -2.20
N GLU A 69 7.06 -1.91 -1.96
CA GLU A 69 6.41 -2.77 -2.95
C GLU A 69 4.91 -2.61 -2.83
N ILE A 70 4.23 -2.65 -3.97
CA ILE A 70 2.76 -2.70 -4.04
C ILE A 70 2.42 -3.97 -4.81
N VAL A 71 1.72 -4.89 -4.15
CA VAL A 71 1.26 -6.16 -4.73
C VAL A 71 -0.25 -6.12 -4.83
N THR A 72 -0.78 -6.40 -6.02
CA THR A 72 -2.22 -6.43 -6.28
C THR A 72 -2.67 -7.84 -6.63
N GLY A 73 -3.83 -8.22 -6.10
CA GLY A 73 -4.53 -9.44 -6.47
C GLY A 73 -5.06 -9.38 -7.90
N GLU A 74 -5.39 -10.55 -8.45
CA GLU A 74 -5.84 -10.66 -9.85
C GLU A 74 -7.09 -9.79 -10.13
N GLN A 75 -8.07 -9.78 -9.24
CA GLN A 75 -9.28 -8.98 -9.40
C GLN A 75 -9.03 -7.50 -9.09
N ALA A 76 -8.21 -7.21 -8.08
CA ALA A 76 -7.78 -5.85 -7.77
C ALA A 76 -7.08 -5.19 -8.97
N ARG A 77 -6.22 -5.92 -9.68
CA ARG A 77 -5.47 -5.44 -10.86
C ARG A 77 -6.35 -5.02 -12.04
N ARG A 78 -7.58 -5.56 -12.16
CA ARG A 78 -8.54 -5.12 -13.18
C ARG A 78 -8.94 -3.65 -13.01
N ARG A 79 -8.92 -3.20 -11.76
CA ARG A 79 -9.29 -1.83 -11.33
C ARG A 79 -8.05 -0.96 -11.12
N LEU A 80 -6.97 -1.56 -10.61
CA LEU A 80 -5.69 -0.92 -10.36
C LEU A 80 -4.63 -1.39 -11.35
N SER A 81 -4.43 -0.59 -12.41
CA SER A 81 -3.38 -0.89 -13.39
C SER A 81 -1.98 -0.80 -12.78
N ASP A 82 -1.05 -1.59 -13.30
CA ASP A 82 0.36 -1.56 -12.89
C ASP A 82 0.98 -0.17 -13.02
N ASN A 83 0.57 0.61 -14.03
CA ASN A 83 1.07 1.96 -14.22
C ASN A 83 0.61 2.89 -13.10
N ALA A 84 -0.66 2.78 -12.68
CA ALA A 84 -1.16 3.55 -11.53
C ALA A 84 -0.39 3.20 -10.25
N CYS A 85 -0.21 1.89 -9.97
CA CYS A 85 0.59 1.45 -8.82
C CYS A 85 2.03 1.96 -8.89
N ARG A 86 2.67 1.93 -10.07
CA ARG A 86 4.04 2.42 -10.27
C ARG A 86 4.15 3.92 -10.02
N LEU A 87 3.23 4.72 -10.57
CA LEU A 87 3.22 6.17 -10.35
C LEU A 87 3.01 6.50 -8.87
N THR A 88 2.07 5.83 -8.20
CA THR A 88 1.86 6.01 -6.76
C THR A 88 3.11 5.64 -5.97
N ALA A 89 3.75 4.51 -6.27
CA ALA A 89 5.00 4.09 -5.62
C ALA A 89 6.13 5.11 -5.79
N MET A 90 6.28 5.70 -6.97
CA MET A 90 7.29 6.74 -7.23
C MET A 90 7.02 8.00 -6.39
N SER A 91 5.77 8.46 -6.33
CA SER A 91 5.38 9.61 -5.51
C SER A 91 5.60 9.36 -4.02
N MET A 92 5.26 8.16 -3.53
CA MET A 92 5.54 7.75 -2.15
C MET A 92 7.05 7.75 -1.86
N ALA A 93 7.86 7.17 -2.75
CA ALA A 93 9.31 7.16 -2.60
C ALA A 93 9.90 8.58 -2.57
N THR A 94 9.38 9.50 -3.39
CA THR A 94 9.75 10.92 -3.36
C THR A 94 9.43 11.55 -2.01
N ALA A 95 8.22 11.37 -1.48
CA ALA A 95 7.83 11.88 -0.17
C ALA A 95 8.74 11.33 0.95
N PHE A 96 9.05 10.03 0.90
CA PHE A 96 9.96 9.39 1.86
C PHE A 96 11.38 9.97 1.78
N SER A 97 11.86 10.30 0.58
CA SER A 97 13.22 10.84 0.37
C SER A 97 13.43 12.21 1.03
N VAL A 98 12.36 13.01 1.17
CA VAL A 98 12.39 14.32 1.82
C VAL A 98 11.97 14.28 3.30
N GLY A 99 11.78 13.08 3.85
CA GLY A 99 11.44 12.87 5.27
C GLY A 99 9.94 12.89 5.59
N ASP A 100 9.07 13.01 4.59
CA ASP A 100 7.62 12.96 4.79
C ASP A 100 7.07 11.53 4.69
N PHE A 101 7.37 10.74 5.71
CA PHE A 101 6.96 9.34 5.75
C PHE A 101 5.44 9.16 5.89
N ILE A 102 4.81 9.93 6.78
CA ILE A 102 3.38 9.81 7.05
C ILE A 102 2.56 10.36 5.89
N GLY A 103 2.92 11.54 5.37
CA GLY A 103 2.25 12.11 4.21
C GLY A 103 2.39 11.22 2.99
N GLY A 104 3.57 10.62 2.76
CA GLY A 104 3.77 9.62 1.72
C GLY A 104 2.85 8.40 1.84
N LEU A 105 2.67 7.85 3.05
CA LEU A 105 1.76 6.72 3.28
C LEU A 105 0.29 7.09 3.03
N LEU A 106 -0.16 8.21 3.58
CA LEU A 106 -1.54 8.68 3.42
C LEU A 106 -1.85 9.02 1.97
N TYR A 107 -0.92 9.68 1.28
CA TYR A 107 -1.00 9.94 -0.17
C TYR A 107 -1.12 8.64 -0.94
N GLY A 108 -0.27 7.65 -0.65
CA GLY A 108 -0.24 6.36 -1.34
C GLY A 108 -1.58 5.64 -1.26
N ILE A 109 -2.14 5.54 -0.05
CA ILE A 109 -3.44 4.91 0.19
C ILE A 109 -4.55 5.65 -0.57
N ALA A 110 -4.57 6.99 -0.50
CA ALA A 110 -5.56 7.81 -1.19
C ALA A 110 -5.44 7.67 -2.72
N SER A 111 -4.23 7.76 -3.27
CA SER A 111 -3.96 7.65 -4.71
C SER A 111 -4.37 6.29 -5.28
N LEU A 112 -4.08 5.20 -4.57
CA LEU A 112 -4.55 3.86 -4.94
C LEU A 112 -6.09 3.76 -4.87
N THR A 113 -6.71 4.36 -3.86
CA THR A 113 -8.18 4.38 -3.73
C THR A 113 -8.83 5.09 -4.91
N GLU A 114 -8.33 6.27 -5.28
CA GLU A 114 -8.84 7.04 -6.42
C GLU A 114 -8.66 6.26 -7.73
N ALA A 115 -7.49 5.66 -7.95
CA ALA A 115 -7.25 4.86 -9.14
C ALA A 115 -8.18 3.64 -9.23
N ALA A 116 -8.44 2.96 -8.10
CA ALA A 116 -9.34 1.81 -8.02
C ALA A 116 -10.83 2.15 -8.23
N THR A 117 -11.21 3.42 -8.03
CA THR A 117 -12.60 3.89 -8.10
C THR A 117 -12.91 4.73 -9.34
N SER A 118 -11.88 5.30 -9.98
CA SER A 118 -12.00 6.11 -11.20
C SER A 118 -12.31 5.28 -12.45
N ARG A 119 -11.94 3.99 -12.46
CA ARG A 119 -12.48 3.02 -13.43
C ARG A 119 -13.89 2.61 -12.98
N ARG A 120 -14.90 3.41 -13.30
CA ARG A 120 -16.27 2.90 -13.41
C ARG A 120 -16.38 2.10 -14.72
N PRO A 121 -17.04 0.92 -14.71
CA PRO A 121 -17.48 0.28 -15.95
C PRO A 121 -18.46 1.17 -16.72
#